data_AF-A0A1V0DL23-F1
#
_entry.id   AF-A0A1V0DL23-F1
#
_cell.length_a   1.000
_cell.length_b   1.000
_cell.length_c   1.000
_cell.angle_alpha   90.00
_cell.angle_beta   90.00
_cell.angle_gamma   90.00
#
_symmetry.space_group_name_H-M   'P 1'
#
loop_
_entity.id
_entity.type
_entity.pdbx_description
1 polymer ?
#
loop_
_entity_poly.entity_id
_entity_poly.type
_entity_poly.pdbx_seq_one_letter_code
_entity_poly.pdbx_strand_id
1 'polypeptide(L)'
;ISRHMEEKYGIPWMEYNFFGPTKIAESLRKIAAFFDETIQANAEKVIEKYKAEYDAVIEKYKPRLAGKRVMLYVGGLRPRHVIGAYEDLGMEVVGTGYEFAHNDDYDRTIKEMGDSTLLYDDVTGYEFEEFAKRVKPDLVGSGIKEKYIFQKMGIP
;
A
#
# COMPACT_ATOMS: atom_id res chain seq x y z
N ILE A 1 12.07 -13.84 11.85
CA ILE A 1 13.48 -14.15 11.50
C ILE A 1 14.40 -12.94 11.61
N SER A 2 14.01 -11.74 11.17
CA SER A 2 14.86 -10.53 11.25
C SER A 2 15.38 -10.23 12.67
N ARG A 3 14.49 -10.21 13.68
CA ARG A 3 14.88 -10.07 15.10
C ARG A 3 15.89 -11.11 15.57
N HIS A 4 15.74 -12.37 15.13
CA HIS A 4 16.70 -13.43 15.45
C HIS A 4 18.08 -13.18 14.82
N MET A 5 18.14 -12.67 13.59
CA MET A 5 19.41 -12.34 12.94
C MET A 5 20.13 -11.18 13.65
N GLU A 6 19.37 -10.19 14.12
CA GLU A 6 19.87 -9.10 14.95
C GLU A 6 20.42 -9.62 16.28
N GLU A 7 19.66 -10.42 17.02
CA GLU A 7 20.07 -10.99 18.32
C GLU A 7 21.31 -11.89 18.20
N LYS A 8 21.36 -12.75 17.19
CA LYS A 8 22.39 -13.79 17.08
C LYS A 8 23.65 -13.33 16.34
N TYR A 9 23.50 -12.46 15.36
CA TYR A 9 24.59 -12.07 14.45
C TYR A 9 24.85 -10.57 14.43
N GLY A 10 24.09 -9.77 15.18
CA GLY A 10 24.22 -8.31 15.18
C GLY A 10 23.84 -7.66 13.84
N ILE A 11 23.11 -8.36 12.98
CA ILE A 11 22.72 -7.84 11.66
C ILE A 11 21.45 -6.98 11.82
N PRO A 12 21.51 -5.66 11.59
CA PRO A 12 20.35 -4.80 11.74
C PRO A 12 19.31 -5.08 10.65
N TRP A 13 18.07 -4.69 10.90
CA TRP A 13 16.98 -4.73 9.92
C TRP A 13 16.19 -3.44 9.95
N MET A 14 15.52 -3.15 8.82
CA MET A 14 14.62 -2.02 8.71
C MET A 14 13.44 -2.34 7.79
N GLU A 15 12.29 -1.74 8.08
CA GLU A 15 11.12 -1.77 7.19
C GLU A 15 11.27 -0.72 6.07
N TYR A 16 10.82 -1.09 4.87
CA TYR A 16 10.77 -0.27 3.67
C TYR A 16 9.54 -0.65 2.83
N ASN A 17 9.16 0.20 1.86
CA ASN A 17 8.00 -0.01 1.01
C ASN A 17 8.29 0.40 -0.45
N PHE A 18 8.16 -0.55 -1.37
CA PHE A 18 8.38 -0.35 -2.81
C PHE A 18 7.09 -0.37 -3.66
N PHE A 19 5.97 0.09 -3.09
CA PHE A 19 4.74 0.35 -3.83
C PHE A 19 4.57 1.84 -4.11
N GLY A 20 4.67 2.22 -5.39
CA GLY A 20 4.52 3.60 -5.85
C GLY A 20 5.82 4.41 -5.76
N PRO A 21 6.05 5.36 -6.69
CA PRO A 21 7.29 6.13 -6.72
C PRO A 21 7.56 6.90 -5.43
N THR A 22 6.53 7.40 -4.74
CA THR A 22 6.72 8.14 -3.48
C THR A 22 7.36 7.27 -2.40
N LYS A 23 6.78 6.10 -2.10
CA LYS A 23 7.31 5.20 -1.08
C LYS A 23 8.64 4.56 -1.51
N ILE A 24 8.84 4.31 -2.81
CA ILE A 24 10.13 3.83 -3.35
C ILE A 24 11.24 4.85 -3.08
N ALA A 25 11.04 6.12 -3.43
CA ALA A 25 12.04 7.16 -3.22
C ALA A 25 12.36 7.37 -1.73
N GLU A 26 11.34 7.40 -0.86
CA GLU A 26 11.51 7.44 0.60
C GLU A 26 12.34 6.25 1.09
N SER A 27 12.00 5.05 0.64
CA SER A 27 12.67 3.81 1.03
C SER A 27 14.12 3.75 0.55
N LEU A 28 14.41 4.16 -0.69
CA LEU A 28 15.77 4.21 -1.22
C LEU A 28 16.64 5.17 -0.40
N ARG A 29 16.13 6.36 -0.09
CA ARG A 29 16.83 7.34 0.77
C ARG A 29 17.07 6.79 2.18
N LYS A 30 16.04 6.19 2.78
CA LYS A 30 16.11 5.61 4.12
C LYS A 30 17.14 4.48 4.19
N ILE A 31 17.17 3.59 3.18
CA ILE A 31 18.17 2.51 3.09
C ILE A 31 19.56 3.10 2.90
N ALA A 32 19.73 4.05 1.97
CA ALA A 32 21.03 4.63 1.65
C ALA A 32 21.65 5.39 2.82
N ALA A 33 20.84 5.97 3.71
CA ALA A 33 21.28 6.66 4.92
C ALA A 33 22.02 5.77 5.94
N PHE A 34 21.91 4.44 5.83
CA PHE A 34 22.69 3.50 6.65
C PHE A 34 24.12 3.26 6.10
N PHE A 35 24.45 3.83 4.94
CA PHE A 35 25.73 3.65 4.25
C PHE A 35 26.41 5.00 3.99
N ASP A 36 27.55 4.95 3.30
CA ASP A 36 28.37 6.13 3.00
C ASP A 36 27.75 7.06 1.94
N GLU A 37 28.40 8.22 1.75
CA GLU A 37 28.00 9.24 0.78
C GLU A 37 27.94 8.71 -0.66
N THR A 38 28.70 7.67 -1.00
CA THR A 38 28.65 7.05 -2.33
C THR A 38 27.30 6.39 -2.56
N ILE A 39 26.81 5.65 -1.58
CA ILE A 39 25.50 4.98 -1.67
C ILE A 39 24.36 6.01 -1.63
N GLN A 40 24.46 7.04 -0.80
CA GLN A 40 23.50 8.13 -0.75
C GLN A 40 23.41 8.88 -2.09
N ALA A 41 24.55 9.23 -2.69
CA ALA A 41 24.57 9.86 -4.01
C ALA A 41 24.02 8.93 -5.11
N ASN A 42 24.28 7.63 -5.03
CA ASN A 42 23.75 6.67 -5.99
C ASN A 42 22.24 6.47 -5.86
N ALA A 43 21.66 6.56 -4.65
CA ALA A 43 20.21 6.53 -4.46
C ALA A 43 19.53 7.69 -5.20
N GLU A 44 20.05 8.91 -5.08
CA GLU A 44 19.50 10.06 -5.83
C GLU A 44 19.66 9.90 -7.35
N LYS A 45 20.79 9.37 -7.83
CA LYS A 45 20.96 9.06 -9.26
C LYS A 45 19.93 8.06 -9.77
N VAL A 46 19.59 7.05 -8.96
CA VAL A 46 18.56 6.06 -9.32
C VAL A 46 17.17 6.69 -9.33
N ILE A 47 16.84 7.51 -8.31
CA ILE A 47 15.56 8.22 -8.25
C ILE A 47 15.40 9.13 -9.47
N GLU A 48 16.41 9.93 -9.79
CA GLU A 48 16.40 10.84 -10.95
C GLU A 48 16.32 10.07 -12.27
N LYS A 49 17.06 8.96 -12.41
CA LYS A 49 17.04 8.12 -13.62
C LYS A 49 15.63 7.67 -13.98
N TYR A 50 14.83 7.25 -13.00
CA TYR A 50 13.48 6.71 -13.24
C TYR A 50 12.38 7.79 -13.17
N LYS A 51 12.73 9.04 -12.84
CA LYS A 51 11.75 10.11 -12.65
C LYS A 51 10.85 10.32 -13.86
N ALA A 52 11.45 10.47 -15.04
CA ALA A 52 10.69 10.65 -16.27
C ALA A 52 9.78 9.44 -16.58
N GLU A 53 10.16 8.23 -16.19
CA GLU A 53 9.38 7.02 -16.45
C GLU A 53 8.10 6.99 -15.60
N TYR A 54 8.22 7.18 -14.28
CA TYR A 54 7.04 7.17 -13.42
C TYR A 54 6.19 8.44 -13.55
N ASP A 55 6.78 9.59 -13.86
CA ASP A 55 6.02 10.82 -14.15
C ASP A 55 5.13 10.60 -15.38
N ALA A 56 5.65 9.99 -16.45
CA ALA A 56 4.85 9.67 -17.65
C ALA A 56 3.69 8.71 -17.34
N VAL A 57 3.89 7.77 -16.41
CA VAL A 57 2.81 6.88 -15.92
C VAL A 57 1.75 7.69 -15.16
N ILE A 58 2.18 8.54 -14.22
CA ILE A 58 1.26 9.37 -13.43
C ILE A 58 0.48 10.32 -14.35
N GLU A 59 1.15 11.06 -15.24
CA GLU A 59 0.52 11.97 -16.19
C GLU A 59 -0.52 11.28 -17.06
N LYS A 60 -0.24 10.03 -17.48
CA LYS A 60 -1.17 9.25 -18.30
C LYS A 60 -2.38 8.72 -17.53
N TYR A 61 -2.18 8.26 -16.30
CA TYR A 61 -3.21 7.48 -15.58
C TYR A 61 -3.91 8.25 -14.45
N LYS A 62 -3.23 9.17 -13.76
CA LYS A 62 -3.84 9.97 -12.69
C LYS A 62 -5.08 10.74 -13.15
N PRO A 63 -5.13 11.40 -14.32
CA PRO A 63 -6.37 12.06 -14.77
C PRO A 63 -7.56 11.11 -14.99
N ARG A 64 -7.31 9.81 -15.14
CA ARG A 64 -8.34 8.78 -15.35
C ARG A 64 -8.83 8.17 -14.04
N LEU A 65 -8.07 8.34 -12.97
CA LEU A 65 -8.25 7.67 -11.68
C LEU A 65 -8.45 8.65 -10.51
N ALA A 66 -8.15 9.94 -10.72
CA ALA A 66 -8.27 10.94 -9.67
C ALA A 66 -9.67 10.96 -9.05
N GLY A 67 -9.71 10.92 -7.72
CA GLY A 67 -10.94 10.90 -6.92
C GLY A 67 -11.65 9.55 -6.84
N LYS A 68 -11.10 8.49 -7.46
CA LYS A 68 -11.68 7.14 -7.37
C LYS A 68 -11.43 6.53 -6.00
N ARG A 69 -12.46 5.91 -5.44
CA ARG A 69 -12.47 5.35 -4.08
C ARG A 69 -12.23 3.84 -4.11
N VAL A 70 -11.32 3.35 -3.27
CA VAL A 70 -10.85 1.96 -3.25
C VAL A 70 -11.12 1.32 -1.91
N MET A 71 -11.60 0.06 -1.93
CA MET A 71 -11.61 -0.81 -0.76
C MET A 71 -10.61 -1.96 -0.93
N LEU A 72 -9.87 -2.31 0.13
CA LEU A 72 -8.82 -3.33 0.10
C LEU A 72 -9.05 -4.42 1.14
N TYR A 73 -8.91 -5.69 0.75
CA TYR A 73 -8.90 -6.80 1.70
C TYR A 73 -7.93 -7.89 1.24
N VAL A 74 -6.85 -8.10 1.98
CA VAL A 74 -5.75 -9.01 1.61
C VAL A 74 -5.19 -9.67 2.88
N GLY A 75 -4.12 -10.46 2.79
CA GLY A 75 -3.37 -10.95 3.95
C GLY A 75 -2.61 -9.85 4.72
N GLY A 76 -1.59 -10.22 5.50
CA GLY A 76 -0.96 -9.39 6.54
C GLY A 76 -0.09 -8.16 6.20
N LEU A 77 -0.02 -7.65 4.97
CA LEU A 77 0.92 -6.54 4.64
C LEU A 77 0.38 -5.52 3.65
N ARG A 78 -0.05 -6.02 2.48
CA ARG A 78 -0.48 -5.18 1.35
C ARG A 78 -1.61 -4.20 1.67
N PRO A 79 -2.57 -4.48 2.59
CA PRO A 79 -3.67 -3.55 2.87
C PRO A 79 -3.21 -2.15 3.31
N ARG A 80 -2.04 -2.01 3.97
CA ARG A 80 -1.38 -0.70 4.17
C ARG A 80 -0.32 -0.36 3.13
N HIS A 81 0.46 -1.35 2.69
CA HIS A 81 1.66 -1.09 1.87
C HIS A 81 1.33 -0.49 0.50
N VAL A 82 0.16 -0.76 -0.07
CA VAL A 82 -0.20 -0.26 -1.40
C VAL A 82 -0.90 1.11 -1.39
N ILE A 83 -1.22 1.66 -0.22
CA ILE A 83 -2.00 2.92 -0.10
C ILE A 83 -1.30 4.05 -0.88
N GLY A 84 -0.01 4.28 -0.63
CA GLY A 84 0.75 5.33 -1.31
C GLY A 84 0.76 5.20 -2.83
N ALA A 85 0.72 3.98 -3.38
CA ALA A 85 0.64 3.78 -4.83
C ALA A 85 -0.73 4.16 -5.42
N TYR A 86 -1.81 3.99 -4.66
CA TYR A 86 -3.13 4.49 -5.04
C TYR A 86 -3.17 6.03 -4.99
N GLU A 87 -2.59 6.63 -3.95
CA GLU A 87 -2.52 8.08 -3.76
C GLU A 87 -1.65 8.78 -4.82
N ASP A 88 -0.55 8.14 -5.24
CA ASP A 88 0.29 8.62 -6.36
C ASP A 88 -0.55 8.81 -7.63
N LEU A 89 -1.55 7.95 -7.85
CA LEU A 89 -2.53 8.03 -8.96
C LEU A 89 -3.79 8.85 -8.62
N GLY A 90 -3.82 9.52 -7.47
CA GLY A 90 -4.93 10.37 -7.03
C GLY A 90 -6.18 9.61 -6.58
N MET A 91 -6.07 8.31 -6.29
CA MET A 91 -7.15 7.50 -5.72
C MET A 91 -7.16 7.62 -4.19
N GLU A 92 -8.29 7.29 -3.58
CA GLU A 92 -8.50 7.33 -2.12
C GLU A 92 -8.81 5.93 -1.59
N VAL A 93 -8.01 5.42 -0.65
CA VAL A 93 -8.32 4.15 0.03
C VAL A 93 -9.28 4.43 1.18
N VAL A 94 -10.56 4.11 0.97
CA VAL A 94 -11.66 4.45 1.90
C VAL A 94 -12.02 3.31 2.87
N GLY A 95 -11.50 2.12 2.61
CA GLY A 95 -11.57 1.00 3.53
C GLY A 95 -10.44 0.01 3.28
N THR A 96 -9.86 -0.52 4.35
CA THR A 96 -8.78 -1.51 4.24
C THR A 96 -8.87 -2.53 5.36
N GLY A 97 -8.34 -3.72 5.14
CA GLY A 97 -8.36 -4.76 6.15
C GLY A 97 -7.58 -6.00 5.80
N TYR A 98 -7.44 -6.87 6.80
CA TYR A 98 -6.49 -7.97 6.80
C TYR A 98 -7.16 -9.30 7.12
N GLU A 99 -6.71 -10.37 6.45
CA GLU A 99 -7.10 -11.75 6.79
C GLU A 99 -6.49 -12.23 8.11
N PHE A 100 -5.24 -11.83 8.40
CA PHE A 100 -4.46 -12.43 9.51
C PHE A 100 -3.37 -11.49 10.08
N ALA A 101 -3.54 -10.18 9.95
CA ALA A 101 -2.58 -9.24 10.54
C ALA A 101 -2.67 -9.24 12.06
N HIS A 102 -1.62 -8.75 12.71
CA HIS A 102 -1.63 -8.56 14.17
C HIS A 102 -1.74 -7.08 14.54
N ASN A 103 -1.94 -6.78 15.82
CA ASN A 103 -2.12 -5.41 16.29
C ASN A 103 -1.00 -4.45 15.88
N ASP A 104 0.25 -4.94 15.79
CA ASP A 104 1.36 -4.09 15.37
C ASP A 104 1.26 -3.68 13.89
N ASP A 105 0.63 -4.49 13.03
CA ASP A 105 0.29 -4.08 11.67
C ASP A 105 -0.81 -3.01 11.66
N TYR A 106 -1.81 -3.11 12.54
CA TYR A 106 -2.85 -2.08 12.69
C TYR A 106 -2.29 -0.76 13.20
N ASP A 107 -1.35 -0.79 14.15
CA ASP A 107 -0.63 0.40 14.65
C ASP A 107 0.08 1.18 13.53
N ARG A 108 0.59 0.45 12.52
CA ARG A 108 1.19 1.04 11.32
C ARG A 108 0.14 1.52 10.34
N THR A 109 -0.97 0.78 10.20
CA THR A 109 -2.04 1.07 9.24
C THR A 109 -2.79 2.35 9.56
N ILE A 110 -3.11 2.59 10.84
CA ILE A 110 -3.90 3.75 11.27
C ILE A 110 -3.24 5.07 10.85
N LYS A 111 -1.90 5.10 10.77
CA LYS A 111 -1.13 6.29 10.37
C LYS A 111 -1.11 6.54 8.86
N GLU A 112 -1.36 5.51 8.06
CA GLU A 112 -1.38 5.58 6.59
C GLU A 112 -2.80 5.81 6.06
N MET A 113 -3.82 5.63 6.89
CA MET A 113 -5.22 5.78 6.50
C MET A 113 -5.74 7.18 6.82
N GLY A 114 -6.66 7.69 5.99
CA GLY A 114 -7.37 8.94 6.27
C GLY A 114 -8.34 8.82 7.46
N ASP A 115 -8.68 9.97 8.04
CA ASP A 115 -9.67 10.05 9.13
C ASP A 115 -11.03 9.48 8.69
N SER A 116 -11.72 8.78 9.61
CA SER A 116 -13.05 8.21 9.38
C SER A 116 -13.14 7.16 8.26
N THR A 117 -12.05 6.45 7.97
CA THR A 117 -12.03 5.30 7.06
C THR A 117 -12.40 3.99 7.77
N LEU A 118 -12.87 3.00 7.02
CA LEU A 118 -13.28 1.71 7.57
C LEU A 118 -12.11 0.73 7.68
N LEU A 119 -11.89 0.17 8.87
CA LEU A 119 -10.94 -0.93 9.10
C LEU A 119 -11.71 -2.22 9.43
N TYR A 120 -11.26 -3.35 8.88
CA TYR A 120 -11.84 -4.66 9.18
C TYR A 120 -10.76 -5.75 9.31
N ASP A 121 -10.90 -6.58 10.33
CA ASP A 121 -10.05 -7.74 10.62
C ASP A 121 -10.86 -9.01 10.41
N ASP A 122 -10.27 -9.99 9.70
CA ASP A 122 -10.93 -11.27 9.37
C ASP A 122 -12.37 -11.08 8.84
N VAL A 123 -12.55 -10.11 7.93
CA VAL A 123 -13.88 -9.72 7.47
C VAL A 123 -14.62 -10.91 6.87
N THR A 124 -15.85 -11.12 7.31
CA THR A 124 -16.68 -12.18 6.73
C THR A 124 -17.12 -11.79 5.31
N GLY A 125 -17.42 -12.80 4.49
CA GLY A 125 -17.96 -12.53 3.14
C GLY A 125 -19.24 -11.69 3.16
N TYR A 126 -20.09 -11.88 4.17
CA TYR A 126 -21.31 -11.10 4.35
C TYR A 126 -21.01 -9.63 4.67
N GLU A 127 -20.16 -9.36 5.66
CA GLU A 127 -19.79 -8.00 6.03
C GLU A 127 -19.15 -7.26 4.87
N PHE A 128 -18.24 -7.90 4.15
CA PHE A 128 -17.51 -7.25 3.06
C PHE A 128 -18.44 -6.86 1.91
N GLU A 129 -19.43 -7.71 1.60
CA GLU A 129 -20.47 -7.42 0.63
C GLU A 129 -21.35 -6.22 1.07
N GLU A 130 -21.82 -6.22 2.32
CA GLU A 130 -22.67 -5.14 2.85
C GLU A 130 -21.93 -3.81 2.97
N PHE A 131 -20.66 -3.84 3.35
CA PHE A 131 -19.81 -2.65 3.36
C PHE A 131 -19.67 -2.09 1.95
N ALA A 132 -19.36 -2.91 0.95
CA ALA A 132 -19.23 -2.45 -0.43
C ALA A 132 -20.55 -1.86 -0.98
N LYS A 133 -21.71 -2.46 -0.66
CA LYS A 133 -23.03 -1.92 -1.04
C LYS A 133 -23.27 -0.53 -0.47
N ARG A 134 -22.85 -0.28 0.77
CA ARG A 134 -23.06 1.01 1.46
C ARG A 134 -22.03 2.05 1.05
N VAL A 135 -20.75 1.68 1.03
CA VAL A 135 -19.61 2.54 0.71
C VAL A 135 -19.60 2.92 -0.76
N LYS A 136 -20.02 2.00 -1.65
CA LYS A 136 -19.99 2.13 -3.11
C LYS A 136 -18.60 2.53 -3.63
N PRO A 137 -17.57 1.68 -3.45
CA PRO A 137 -16.25 1.95 -3.99
C PRO A 137 -16.26 1.89 -5.52
N ASP A 138 -15.32 2.58 -6.15
CA ASP A 138 -15.08 2.50 -7.59
C ASP A 138 -14.21 1.29 -7.98
N LEU A 139 -13.49 0.70 -7.02
CA LEU A 139 -12.60 -0.46 -7.20
C LEU A 139 -12.49 -1.25 -5.90
N VAL A 140 -12.47 -2.58 -6.00
CA VAL A 140 -12.14 -3.48 -4.88
C VAL A 140 -10.89 -4.29 -5.18
N GLY A 141 -9.85 -4.10 -4.35
CA GLY A 141 -8.62 -4.89 -4.39
C GLY A 141 -8.65 -6.03 -3.36
N SER A 142 -8.89 -7.26 -3.80
CA SER A 142 -8.91 -8.43 -2.91
C SER A 142 -8.43 -9.72 -3.58
N GLY A 143 -8.76 -10.88 -3.01
CA GLY A 143 -8.36 -12.21 -3.46
C GLY A 143 -9.27 -12.81 -4.54
N ILE A 144 -8.94 -14.04 -4.93
CA ILE A 144 -9.65 -14.76 -6.00
C ILE A 144 -11.07 -15.19 -5.59
N LYS A 145 -11.30 -15.43 -4.30
CA LYS A 145 -12.61 -15.86 -3.79
C LYS A 145 -13.61 -14.69 -3.82
N GLU A 146 -13.09 -13.47 -3.66
CA GLU A 146 -13.85 -12.23 -3.60
C GLU A 146 -14.11 -11.63 -4.99
N LYS A 147 -13.18 -11.83 -5.95
CA LYS A 147 -13.21 -11.25 -7.30
C LYS A 147 -14.58 -11.33 -7.99
N TYR A 148 -15.15 -12.52 -8.11
CA TYR A 148 -16.35 -12.72 -8.93
C TYR A 148 -17.63 -12.21 -8.25
N ILE A 149 -17.60 -11.99 -6.94
CA ILE A 149 -18.71 -11.37 -6.19
C ILE A 149 -18.83 -9.91 -6.63
N PHE A 150 -17.74 -9.14 -6.52
CA PHE A 150 -17.75 -7.71 -6.86
C PHE A 150 -17.94 -7.45 -8.36
N GLN A 151 -17.37 -8.28 -9.23
CA GLN A 151 -17.63 -8.18 -10.67
C GLN A 151 -19.12 -8.36 -11.02
N LYS A 152 -19.83 -9.28 -10.35
CA LYS A 152 -21.28 -9.46 -10.53
C LYS A 152 -22.10 -8.31 -9.95
N MET A 153 -21.56 -7.60 -8.95
CA MET A 153 -22.13 -6.36 -8.42
C MET A 153 -21.85 -5.14 -9.32
N GLY A 154 -21.07 -5.30 -10.39
CA GLY A 154 -20.68 -4.20 -11.27
C GLY A 154 -19.59 -3.29 -10.69
N ILE A 155 -18.83 -3.79 -9.71
CA ILE A 155 -17.71 -3.08 -9.09
C ILE A 155 -16.41 -3.67 -9.68
N PRO A 156 -15.55 -2.84 -10.30
CA PRO A 156 -14.24 -3.24 -10.79
C PRO A 156 -13.35 -3.93 -9.75
#